data_AF-A0A523WBP5-F1
#
_entry.id   AF-A0A523WBP5-F1
#
_cell.length_a   1.000
_cell.length_b   1.000
_cell.length_c   1.000
_cell.angle_alpha   90.00
_cell.angle_beta   90.00
_cell.angle_gamma   90.00
#
_symmetry.space_group_name_H-M   'P 1'
#
loop_
_entity.id
_entity.type
_entity.pdbx_description
1 polymer ?
#
loop_
_entity_poly.entity_id
_entity_poly.type
_entity_poly.pdbx_seq_one_letter_code
_entity_poly.pdbx_strand_id
1 'polypeptide(L)'
;MYADLLVSLPSIFILSIIVGLIIYLVGWIVAAKGEKTVGKVAPYACGEDLPPREFQVNVEEFLIYAVYFLIFDILAFTLATSLSTPGYFPAVYALIVLMAVVILAPLRRRG
;
A
#
# COMPACT_ATOMS: atom_id res chain seq x y z
N MET A 1 16.26 27.33 -14.01
CA MET A 1 16.30 26.29 -15.07
C MET A 1 16.86 24.97 -14.55
N TYR A 2 18.16 24.83 -14.26
CA TYR A 2 18.73 23.56 -13.76
C TYR A 2 18.29 23.19 -12.33
N ALA A 3 18.16 24.19 -11.44
CA ALA A 3 17.65 23.98 -10.09
C ALA A 3 16.19 23.48 -10.09
N ASP A 4 15.34 24.03 -10.97
CA ASP A 4 13.93 23.63 -11.10
C ASP A 4 13.79 22.20 -11.64
N LEU A 5 14.69 21.78 -12.54
CA LEU A 5 14.79 20.40 -13.03
C LEU A 5 15.22 19.43 -11.93
N LEU A 6 16.18 19.83 -11.07
CA LEU A 6 16.64 18.99 -9.95
C LEU A 6 15.57 18.78 -8.88
N VAL A 7 14.72 19.77 -8.64
CA VAL A 7 13.64 19.73 -7.62
C VAL A 7 12.30 19.26 -8.21
N SER A 8 12.27 18.82 -9.47
CA SER A 8 11.07 18.28 -10.10
C SER A 8 10.60 16.97 -9.43
N LEU A 9 9.30 16.68 -9.47
CA LEU A 9 8.74 15.45 -8.90
C LEU A 9 9.42 14.17 -9.45
N PRO A 10 9.65 14.04 -10.77
CA PRO A 10 10.29 12.86 -11.35
C PRO A 10 11.75 12.71 -10.90
N SER A 11 12.51 13.80 -10.79
CA SER A 11 13.92 13.73 -10.38
C SER A 11 14.05 13.28 -8.93
N ILE A 12 13.20 13.78 -8.02
CA ILE A 12 13.18 13.34 -6.61
C ILE A 12 12.79 11.87 -6.50
N PHE A 13 11.81 11.41 -7.28
CA PHE A 13 11.40 10.00 -7.30
C PHE A 13 12.55 9.09 -7.75
N ILE A 14 13.21 9.42 -8.86
CA ILE A 14 14.37 8.67 -9.36
C ILE A 14 15.51 8.68 -8.35
N LEU A 15 15.83 9.84 -7.76
CA LEU A 15 16.85 9.96 -6.73
C LEU A 15 16.54 9.05 -5.53
N SER A 16 15.29 9.01 -5.08
CA SER A 16 14.86 8.18 -3.96
C SER A 16 15.09 6.69 -4.23
N ILE A 17 14.76 6.24 -5.45
CA ILE A 17 15.04 4.85 -5.88
C ILE A 17 16.54 4.58 -5.90
N ILE A 18 17.33 5.50 -6.49
CA ILE A 18 18.79 5.36 -6.56
C ILE A 18 19.39 5.24 -5.17
N VAL A 19 18.99 6.10 -4.24
CA VAL A 19 19.46 6.05 -2.84
C VAL A 19 19.09 4.71 -2.19
N GLY A 20 17.85 4.23 -2.37
CA GLY A 20 17.44 2.91 -1.87
C GLY A 20 18.30 1.78 -2.43
N LEU A 21 18.55 1.78 -3.74
CA LEU A 21 19.42 0.80 -4.41
C LEU A 21 20.86 0.86 -3.90
N ILE A 22 21.42 2.05 -3.69
CA ILE A 22 22.76 2.22 -3.11
C ILE A 22 22.82 1.61 -1.72
N ILE A 23 21.81 1.82 -0.87
CA ILE A 23 21.74 1.23 0.47
C ILE A 23 21.73 -0.31 0.37
N TYR A 24 20.91 -0.88 -0.51
CA TYR A 24 20.87 -2.32 -0.74
C TYR A 24 22.21 -2.87 -1.27
N LEU A 25 22.86 -2.17 -2.19
CA LEU A 25 24.15 -2.56 -2.76
C LEU A 25 25.26 -2.51 -1.72
N VAL A 26 25.33 -1.43 -0.93
CA VAL A 26 26.29 -1.30 0.16
C VAL A 26 26.05 -2.40 1.20
N GLY A 27 24.79 -2.63 1.59
CA GLY A 27 24.42 -3.73 2.49
C GLY A 27 24.86 -5.09 1.94
N TRP A 28 24.65 -5.34 0.65
CA TRP A 28 25.07 -6.56 -0.02
C TRP A 28 26.60 -6.75 -0.07
N ILE A 29 27.36 -5.67 -0.29
CA ILE A 29 28.83 -5.70 -0.37
C ILE A 29 29.44 -5.87 1.02
N VAL A 30 28.91 -5.18 2.04
CA VAL A 30 29.47 -5.13 3.40
C VAL A 30 29.03 -6.32 4.24
N ALA A 31 27.87 -6.94 3.96
CA ALA A 31 27.35 -8.04 4.75
C ALA A 31 28.32 -9.23 4.83
N ALA A 32 28.44 -9.80 6.03
CA ALA A 32 29.17 -11.02 6.25
C ALA A 32 28.51 -12.18 5.48
N LYS A 33 29.22 -12.69 4.46
CA LYS A 33 28.78 -13.84 3.66
C LYS A 33 29.01 -15.13 4.46
N GLY A 34 28.13 -15.42 5.42
CA GLY A 34 28.15 -16.69 6.14
C GLY A 34 27.61 -17.85 5.29
N GLU A 35 28.02 -19.07 5.60
CA GLU A 35 27.57 -20.29 4.93
C GLU A 35 26.03 -20.44 4.98
N LYS A 36 25.44 -20.97 3.91
CA LYS A 36 24.00 -21.24 3.81
C LYS A 36 23.72 -22.63 4.37
N THR A 37 23.57 -22.72 5.69
CA THR A 37 23.16 -23.96 6.35
C THR A 37 21.65 -24.13 6.26
N VAL A 38 21.16 -25.37 6.33
CA VAL A 38 19.71 -25.70 6.26
C VAL A 38 18.92 -24.92 7.31
N GLY A 39 19.39 -24.87 8.56
CA GLY A 39 18.73 -24.12 9.63
C GLY A 39 18.74 -22.59 9.44
N LYS A 40 19.73 -22.03 8.74
CA LYS A 40 19.81 -20.57 8.48
C LYS A 40 18.83 -20.10 7.42
N VAL A 41 18.48 -20.99 6.48
CA VAL A 41 17.51 -20.70 5.41
C VAL A 41 16.11 -21.21 5.72
N ALA A 42 15.96 -22.01 6.78
CA ALA A 42 14.67 -22.50 7.25
C ALA A 42 13.81 -21.35 7.82
N PRO A 43 12.48 -21.39 7.65
CA PRO A 43 11.59 -20.41 8.24
C PRO A 43 11.67 -20.47 9.77
N TYR A 44 11.52 -19.31 10.41
CA TYR A 44 11.49 -19.26 11.87
C TYR A 44 10.21 -19.92 12.39
N ALA A 45 10.39 -20.92 13.24
CA ALA A 45 9.33 -21.72 13.83
C ALA A 45 9.66 -22.04 15.30
N CYS A 46 10.20 -21.07 16.05
CA CYS A 46 10.65 -21.27 17.45
C CYS A 46 11.67 -22.42 17.65
N GLY A 47 12.39 -22.82 16.58
CA GLY A 47 13.30 -23.96 16.58
C GLY A 47 12.64 -25.32 16.31
N GLU A 48 11.34 -25.34 16.02
CA GLU A 48 10.62 -26.54 15.60
C GLU A 48 10.76 -26.77 14.09
N ASP A 49 10.87 -28.04 13.69
CA ASP A 49 10.89 -28.45 12.28
C ASP A 49 9.47 -28.47 11.71
N LEU A 50 8.87 -27.28 11.56
CA LEU A 50 7.57 -27.10 10.96
C LEU A 50 7.70 -26.96 9.42
N PRO A 51 7.04 -27.81 8.63
CA PRO A 51 7.06 -27.67 7.18
C PRO A 51 6.36 -26.36 6.78
N PRO A 52 6.87 -25.63 5.76
CA PRO A 52 6.18 -24.46 5.22
C PRO A 52 4.77 -24.86 4.80
N ARG A 53 3.76 -24.23 5.42
CA ARG A 53 2.36 -24.43 5.07
C ARG A 53 1.74 -23.10 4.74
N GLU A 54 1.08 -23.05 3.59
CA GLU A 54 0.22 -21.92 3.23
C GLU A 54 -1.07 -22.05 4.02
N PHE A 55 -1.27 -21.15 4.98
CA PHE A 55 -2.52 -21.08 5.73
C PHE A 55 -3.49 -20.16 5.00
N GLN A 56 -4.71 -20.65 4.77
CA GLN A 56 -5.82 -19.80 4.38
C GLN A 56 -6.31 -19.03 5.60
N VAL A 57 -5.79 -17.81 5.77
CA VAL A 57 -6.25 -16.91 6.82
C VAL A 57 -7.59 -16.33 6.39
N ASN A 58 -8.57 -16.30 7.29
CA ASN A 58 -9.80 -15.57 7.03
C ASN A 58 -9.49 -14.07 6.97
N VAL A 59 -9.53 -13.52 5.76
CA VAL A 59 -9.28 -12.10 5.46
C VAL A 59 -10.56 -11.37 5.05
N GLU A 60 -11.73 -11.91 5.38
CA GLU A 60 -13.03 -11.33 5.03
C GLU A 60 -13.16 -9.87 5.49
N GLU A 61 -12.88 -9.60 6.77
CA GLU A 61 -12.93 -8.24 7.29
C GLU A 61 -11.93 -7.32 6.58
N PHE A 62 -10.70 -7.79 6.37
CA PHE A 62 -9.65 -7.04 5.67
C PHE A 62 -10.10 -6.67 4.25
N LEU A 63 -10.71 -7.61 3.52
CA LEU A 63 -11.21 -7.37 2.17
C LEU A 63 -12.31 -6.31 2.18
N ILE A 64 -13.23 -6.35 3.15
CA ILE A 64 -14.28 -5.34 3.31
C ILE A 64 -13.64 -3.96 3.50
N TYR A 65 -12.62 -3.82 4.35
CA TYR A 65 -11.90 -2.56 4.50
C TYR A 65 -11.17 -2.12 3.24
N ALA A 66 -10.52 -3.04 2.53
CA ALA A 66 -9.81 -2.73 1.29
C ALA A 66 -10.75 -2.20 0.20
N VAL A 67 -11.96 -2.77 0.10
CA VAL A 67 -13.00 -2.28 -0.83
C VAL A 67 -13.48 -0.89 -0.43
N TYR A 68 -13.75 -0.64 0.86
CA TYR A 68 -14.11 0.72 1.31
C TYR A 68 -12.99 1.72 1.05
N PHE A 69 -11.74 1.35 1.34
CA PHE A 69 -10.59 2.19 1.08
C PHE A 69 -10.53 2.58 -0.40
N LEU A 70 -10.70 1.63 -1.32
CA LEU A 70 -10.71 1.89 -2.76
C LEU A 70 -11.83 2.87 -3.16
N ILE A 71 -13.05 2.69 -2.64
CA ILE A 71 -14.18 3.59 -2.91
C ILE A 71 -13.86 5.02 -2.45
N PHE A 72 -13.32 5.17 -1.24
CA PHE A 72 -12.93 6.48 -0.71
C PHE A 72 -11.74 7.09 -1.43
N ASP A 73 -10.78 6.29 -1.90
CA ASP A 73 -9.62 6.75 -2.66
C ASP A 73 -10.05 7.33 -4.02
N ILE A 74 -10.95 6.64 -4.74
CA ILE A 74 -11.53 7.16 -5.99
C ILE A 74 -12.34 8.43 -5.73
N LEU A 75 -13.09 8.50 -4.62
CA LEU A 75 -13.81 9.71 -4.23
C LEU A 75 -12.85 10.88 -4.01
N ALA A 76 -11.80 10.67 -3.22
CA ALA A 76 -10.79 11.69 -2.95
C ALA A 76 -10.14 12.19 -4.24
N PHE A 77 -9.76 11.27 -5.13
CA PHE A 77 -9.19 11.61 -6.44
C PHE A 77 -10.17 12.40 -7.32
N THR A 78 -11.44 11.98 -7.37
CA THR A 78 -12.49 12.63 -8.16
C THR A 78 -12.78 14.05 -7.64
N LEU A 79 -12.82 14.23 -6.32
CA LEU A 79 -13.00 15.54 -5.71
C LEU A 79 -11.78 16.43 -5.95
N ALA A 80 -10.57 15.91 -5.74
CA ALA A 80 -9.32 16.65 -5.92
C ALA A 80 -9.15 17.16 -7.35
N THR A 81 -9.43 16.32 -8.35
CA THR A 81 -9.34 16.72 -9.77
C THR A 81 -10.46 17.68 -10.19
N SER A 82 -11.61 17.68 -9.50
CA SER A 82 -12.72 18.59 -9.78
C SER A 82 -12.65 19.94 -9.05
N LEU A 83 -11.68 20.17 -8.16
CA LEU A 83 -11.60 21.41 -7.37
C LEU A 83 -11.58 22.68 -8.23
N SER A 84 -10.90 22.65 -9.37
CA SER A 84 -10.78 23.81 -10.27
C SER A 84 -12.08 24.15 -11.00
N THR A 85 -12.93 23.15 -11.22
CA THR A 85 -14.24 23.28 -11.89
C THR A 85 -15.22 22.29 -11.27
N PRO A 86 -15.89 22.66 -10.17
CA PRO A 86 -16.87 21.80 -9.53
C PRO A 86 -17.95 21.38 -10.52
N GLY A 87 -18.11 20.08 -10.72
CA GLY A 87 -19.00 19.51 -11.72
C GLY A 87 -20.10 18.64 -11.14
N TYR A 88 -21.12 18.39 -11.96
CA TYR A 88 -22.24 17.51 -11.61
C TYR A 88 -21.78 16.08 -11.29
N PHE A 89 -20.89 15.50 -12.10
CA PHE A 89 -20.40 14.13 -11.92
C PHE A 89 -19.70 13.88 -10.56
N PRO A 90 -18.73 14.71 -10.12
CA PRO A 90 -18.14 14.60 -8.78
C PRO A 90 -19.16 14.69 -7.65
N ALA A 91 -20.15 15.59 -7.75
CA ALA A 91 -21.18 15.75 -6.75
C ALA A 91 -22.09 14.51 -6.65
N VAL A 92 -22.50 13.97 -7.79
CA VAL A 92 -23.29 12.72 -7.85
C VAL A 92 -22.50 11.55 -7.27
N TYR A 93 -21.22 11.42 -7.64
CA TYR A 93 -20.36 10.36 -7.10
C TYR A 93 -20.20 10.47 -5.58
N ALA A 94 -19.96 11.67 -5.06
CA ALA A 94 -19.89 11.93 -3.62
C ALA A 94 -21.20 11.56 -2.89
N LEU A 95 -22.34 11.87 -3.50
CA LEU A 95 -23.65 11.52 -2.94
C LEU A 95 -23.86 10.00 -2.92
N ILE A 96 -23.50 9.29 -3.99
CA ILE A 96 -23.56 7.81 -4.03
C ILE A 96 -22.70 7.20 -2.93
N VAL A 97 -21.46 7.65 -2.77
CA VAL A 97 -20.56 7.15 -1.71
C VAL A 97 -21.11 7.47 -0.33
N LEU A 98 -21.63 8.68 -0.10
CA LEU A 98 -22.26 9.06 1.17
C LEU A 98 -23.45 8.14 1.50
N MET A 99 -24.33 7.87 0.53
CA MET A 99 -25.46 6.94 0.73
C MET A 99 -24.99 5.53 1.05
N ALA A 100 -23.99 5.01 0.32
CA ALA A 100 -23.43 3.70 0.58
C ALA A 100 -22.90 3.58 2.02
N VAL A 101 -22.15 4.58 2.49
CA VAL A 101 -21.61 4.62 3.85
C VAL A 101 -22.71 4.69 4.90
N VAL A 102 -23.72 5.54 4.70
CA VAL A 102 -24.86 5.67 5.62
C VAL A 102 -25.65 4.36 5.74
N ILE A 103 -25.82 3.63 4.64
CA ILE A 103 -26.55 2.35 4.62
C ILE A 103 -25.71 1.21 5.22
N LEU A 104 -24.41 1.17 4.93
CA LEU A 104 -23.55 0.04 5.32
C LEU A 104 -22.96 0.18 6.73
N ALA A 105 -22.72 1.40 7.23
CA ALA A 105 -22.16 1.62 8.56
C ALA A 105 -22.99 1.01 9.72
N PRO A 106 -24.34 1.02 9.68
CA PRO A 106 -25.18 0.35 10.66
C PRO A 106 -25.17 -1.17 10.55
N LEU A 107 -25.08 -1.73 9.33
CA LEU A 107 -25.05 -3.19 9.11
C LEU A 107 -23.81 -3.83 9.73
N ARG A 108 -22.68 -3.11 9.72
CA ARG A 108 -21.45 -3.54 10.36
C ARG A 108 -21.54 -3.66 11.88
N ARG A 109 -22.38 -2.87 12.57
CA ARG A 109 -22.50 -2.92 14.05
C ARG A 109 -23.26 -4.15 14.57
N ARG A 110 -23.75 -5.02 13.67
CA ARG A 110 -24.57 -6.18 14.00
C ARG A 110 -23.87 -7.53 13.76
N GLY A 111 -22.64 -7.52 13.27
CA GLY A 111 -21.77 -8.69 13.12
C GLY A 111 -20.88 -8.87 14.34
#